data_AF-A0A6B0T6E6-F1
#
_entry.id   AF-A0A6B0T6E6-F1
#
_cell.length_a   1.000
_cell.length_b   1.000
_cell.length_c   1.000
_cell.angle_alpha   90.00
_cell.angle_beta   90.00
_cell.angle_gamma   90.00
#
_symmetry.space_group_name_H-M   'P 1'
#
loop_
_entity.id
_entity.type
_entity.pdbx_description
1 polymer ?
#
loop_
_entity_poly.entity_id
_entity_poly.type
_entity_poly.pdbx_seq_one_letter_code
_entity_poly.pdbx_strand_id
1 'polypeptide(L)' 'MPGWFEPNRYDLAVVLTSVALVIFAYFIYPTELARVSAWATIFFMQVCWVGYLAYRWTWDEEPQV' A
#
# COMPACT_ATOMS: atom_id res chain seq x y z
N MET A 1 8.01 24.19 -5.01
CA MET A 1 6.87 24.06 -4.08
C MET A 1 7.24 23.02 -3.02
N PRO A 2 7.45 23.39 -1.75
CA PRO A 2 7.82 22.44 -0.71
C PRO A 2 6.53 21.87 -0.10
N GLY A 3 6.23 20.61 -0.43
CA GLY A 3 5.01 19.92 0.05
C GLY A 3 4.87 18.45 -0.41
N TRP A 4 5.81 17.94 -1.20
CA TRP A 4 5.74 16.62 -1.84
C TRP A 4 5.91 15.42 -0.88
N PHE A 5 6.20 15.68 0.40
CA PHE A 5 6.48 14.66 1.41
C PHE A 5 5.82 15.00 2.75
N GLU A 6 4.60 15.52 2.76
CA GLU A 6 3.79 15.38 3.98
C GLU A 6 3.27 13.94 4.02
N PRO A 7 3.78 13.07 4.91
CA PRO A 7 3.33 11.68 4.95
C PRO A 7 1.88 11.72 5.39
N ASN A 8 0.98 11.50 4.43
CA ASN A 8 -0.43 11.46 4.73
C ASN A 8 -0.66 10.31 5.72
N ARG A 9 -1.53 10.50 6.71
CA ARG A 9 -1.76 9.49 7.78
C ARG A 9 -2.15 8.13 7.20
N TYR A 10 -2.74 8.14 6.00
CA TYR A 10 -3.10 6.97 5.22
C TYR A 10 -1.88 6.24 4.64
N ASP A 11 -0.81 6.92 4.20
CA ASP A 11 0.42 6.27 3.75
C ASP A 11 1.10 5.50 4.89
N LEU A 12 1.20 6.14 6.06
CA LEU A 12 1.76 5.50 7.24
C LEU A 12 0.92 4.27 7.65
N ALA A 13 -0.42 4.38 7.59
CA ALA A 13 -1.32 3.29 7.91
C ALA A 13 -1.14 2.10 6.95
N VAL A 14 -0.98 2.35 5.64
CA VAL A 14 -0.74 1.32 4.62
C VAL A 14 0.60 0.61 4.85
N VAL A 15 1.66 1.36 5.15
CA VAL A 15 2.97 0.77 5.45
C VAL A 15 2.90 -0.07 6.72
N LEU A 16 2.28 0.45 7.80
CA LEU A 16 2.13 -0.28 9.07
C LEU A 16 1.29 -1.55 8.92
N THR A 17 0.17 -1.49 8.19
CA THR A 17 -0.66 -2.69 7.94
C THR A 17 0.07 -3.71 7.07
N SER A 18 0.83 -3.27 6.06
CA SER A 18 1.65 -4.17 5.25
C SER A 18 2.68 -4.92 6.10
N VAL A 19 3.40 -4.22 6.97
CA VAL A 19 4.40 -4.82 7.86
C VAL A 19 3.74 -5.77 8.87
N ALA A 20 2.60 -5.38 9.46
CA ALA A 20 1.87 -6.23 10.39
C ALA A 20 1.38 -7.53 9.74
N LEU A 21 0.90 -7.46 8.48
CA LEU A 21 0.48 -8.63 7.71
C LEU A 21 1.65 -9.57 7.38
N VAL A 22 2.82 -9.03 7.04
CA VAL A 22 4.03 -9.85 6.80
C VAL A 22 4.42 -10.62 8.07
N ILE A 23 4.47 -9.94 9.21
CA ILE A 23 4.83 -10.55 10.49
C ILE A 23 3.80 -11.61 10.87
N PHE A 24 2.50 -11.29 10.78
CA PHE A 24 1.43 -12.24 11.09
C PHE A 24 1.48 -13.49 10.21
N ALA A 25 1.68 -13.32 8.90
CA ALA A 25 1.78 -14.41 7.94
C ALA A 25 3.00 -15.31 8.20
N TYR A 26 4.13 -14.73 8.61
CA TYR A 26 5.36 -15.48 8.87
C TYR A 26 5.29 -16.30 10.16
N PHE A 27 4.66 -15.77 11.22
CA PHE A 27 4.65 -16.40 12.54
C PHE A 27 3.50 -17.38 12.77
N ILE A 28 2.34 -17.20 12.12
CA ILE A 28 1.14 -17.98 12.43
C ILE A 28 0.91 -19.14 11.46
N TYR A 29 1.35 -19.01 10.20
CA TYR A 29 1.09 -20.02 9.18
C TYR A 29 2.38 -20.68 8.69
N PRO A 30 2.68 -21.93 9.12
CA PRO A 30 3.81 -22.70 8.60
C PRO A 30 3.55 -23.27 7.20
N THR A 31 2.32 -23.18 6.69
CA THR A 31 1.91 -23.71 5.40
C THR A 31 2.16 -22.70 4.28
N GLU A 32 2.91 -23.13 3.27
CA GLU A 32 3.25 -22.37 2.05
C GLU A 32 2.05 -21.61 1.46
N LEU A 33 0.88 -22.27 1.41
CA LEU A 33 -0.34 -21.73 0.82
C LEU A 33 -0.84 -20.44 1.51
N ALA A 34 -0.74 -20.36 2.83
CA ALA A 34 -1.16 -19.18 3.61
C ALA A 34 -0.10 -18.06 3.57
N ARG A 35 1.18 -18.42 3.43
CA ARG A 35 2.25 -17.45 3.19
C ARG A 35 2.10 -16.79 1.82
N VAL A 36 1.84 -17.57 0.78
CA VAL A 36 1.64 -17.06 -0.59
C VAL A 36 0.40 -16.17 -0.67
N SER A 37 -0.71 -16.53 -0.01
CA SER A 37 -1.91 -15.70 -0.03
C SER A 37 -1.73 -14.37 0.70
N ALA A 38 -1.02 -14.35 1.84
CA ALA A 38 -0.71 -13.11 2.53
C ALA A 38 0.20 -12.18 1.71
N TRP A 39 1.23 -12.74 1.06
CA TRP A 39 2.07 -11.98 0.13
C TRP A 39 1.27 -11.44 -1.07
N ALA A 40 0.34 -12.23 -1.61
CA ALA A 40 -0.55 -11.77 -2.67
C ALA A 40 -1.45 -10.61 -2.20
N THR A 41 -2.00 -10.67 -0.98
CA THR A 41 -2.80 -9.56 -0.41
C THR A 41 -1.98 -8.29 -0.24
N ILE A 42 -0.75 -8.38 0.28
CA ILE A 42 0.15 -7.23 0.42
C ILE A 42 0.49 -6.64 -0.94
N PHE A 43 0.79 -7.51 -1.93
CA PHE A 43 1.05 -7.09 -3.30
C PHE A 43 -0.14 -6.33 -3.90
N PHE A 44 -1.36 -6.85 -3.76
CA PHE A 44 -2.56 -6.17 -4.23
C PHE A 44 -2.77 -4.81 -3.57
N MET A 45 -2.59 -4.70 -2.25
CA MET A 45 -2.67 -3.41 -1.56
C MET A 45 -1.65 -2.40 -2.13
N GLN A 46 -0.42 -2.83 -2.38
CA GLN A 46 0.62 -1.98 -2.95
C GLN A 46 0.29 -1.55 -4.39
N VAL A 47 -0.21 -2.46 -5.23
CA VAL A 47 -0.63 -2.13 -6.61
C VAL A 47 -1.78 -1.12 -6.59
N CYS A 48 -2.78 -1.30 -5.73
CA CYS A 48 -3.87 -0.34 -5.59
C CYS A 48 -3.39 1.03 -5.10
N TRP A 49 -2.45 1.06 -4.15
CA TRP A 49 -1.88 2.29 -3.62
C TRP A 49 -1.05 3.05 -4.67
N VAL A 50 -0.17 2.34 -5.39
CA VAL A 50 0.61 2.91 -6.49
C VAL A 50 -0.30 3.37 -7.63
N GLY A 51 -1.34 2.60 -7.96
CA GLY A 51 -2.35 2.98 -8.95
C GLY A 51 -3.11 4.25 -8.57
N TYR A 52 -3.48 4.41 -7.29
CA TYR A 52 -4.07 5.63 -6.77
C TYR A 52 -3.11 6.82 -6.86
N LEU A 53 -1.84 6.64 -6.47
CA LEU A 53 -0.82 7.68 -6.58
C LEU A 53 -0.58 8.10 -8.05
N ALA A 54 -0.51 7.13 -8.97
CA ALA A 54 -0.34 7.40 -10.39
C ALA A 54 -1.56 8.12 -10.98
N TYR A 55 -2.78 7.71 -10.62
CA TYR A 55 -4.00 8.39 -11.01
C TYR A 55 -4.02 9.82 -10.47
N ARG A 56 -3.71 10.00 -9.19
CA ARG A 56 -3.63 11.31 -8.58
C ARG A 56 -2.61 12.19 -9.29
N TRP A 57 -1.43 11.68 -9.58
CA TRP A 57 -0.38 12.46 -10.24
C TRP A 57 -0.79 12.89 -11.65
N THR A 58 -1.43 12.02 -12.42
CA THR A 58 -1.80 12.33 -13.80
C THR A 58 -3.05 13.21 -13.91
N TRP A 59 -3.97 13.18 -12.94
CA TRP A 59 -5.27 13.88 -13.02
C TRP A 59 -5.50 14.99 -11.98
N ASP A 60 -4.75 15.08 -10.87
CA ASP A 60 -4.84 16.26 -9.95
C ASP A 60 -4.17 17.51 -10.54
N GLU A 61 -3.41 17.40 -11.66
CA GLU A 61 -2.81 18.55 -12.36
C GLU A 61 -3.80 19.26 -13.31
N GLU A 62 -4.97 18.69 -13.58
CA GLU A 62 -6.01 19.35 -14.39
C GLU A 62 -6.93 20.18 -13.48
N PRO A 63 -6.96 21.52 -13.62
CA PRO A 63 -7.96 22.34 -12.95
C PRO A 63 -9.33 21.89 -13.44
N GLN A 64 -10.15 21.38 -12.53
CA GLN A 64 -11.57 21.13 -12.77
C GLN A 64 -12.24 22.46 -13.15
N VAL A 65 -12.52 22.66 -14.43
CA VAL A 65 -13.41 23.71 -14.96
C VAL A 65 -14.86 23.22 -14.89
#